data_AF-A0A062VSB3-F1
#
_entry.id   AF-A0A062VSB3-F1
#
_cell.length_a   1.000
_cell.length_b   1.000
_cell.length_c   1.000
_cell.angle_alpha   90.00
_cell.angle_beta   90.00
_cell.angle_gamma   90.00
#
_symmetry.space_group_name_H-M   'P 1'
#
loop_
_entity.id
_entity.type
_entity.pdbx_description
1 polymer ?
#
loop_
_entity_poly.entity_id
_entity_poly.type
_entity_poly.pdbx_seq_one_letter_code
_entity_poly.pdbx_strand_id
1 'polypeptide(L)'
;MADHIRNTLTAAVRSMRDVIIPAVDGSDPLALEQAKIVAQVLDFVEQRIDHVHEHARFEMLHYGALVRQIRDDVAVFSPALGREIDQELESFVEVVVDPQANTETVAEEAMALSQLVSASVRASQGEASGIRVELAVLDAAKELLDMQRAWFLPQGWETDPSVVPPLDAAFAVRSQPQF
;
A
#
# COMPACT_ATOMS: atom_id res chain seq x y z
N MET A 1 -22.75 2.78 17.15
CA MET A 1 -23.56 2.75 15.92
C MET A 1 -23.17 1.46 15.21
N ALA A 2 -24.13 0.66 14.73
CA ALA A 2 -23.77 -0.61 14.06
C ALA A 2 -22.98 -0.29 12.79
N ASP A 3 -21.84 -0.94 12.59
CA ASP A 3 -21.07 -0.82 11.38
C ASP A 3 -21.79 -1.58 10.26
N HIS A 4 -22.63 -0.85 9.52
CA HIS A 4 -23.48 -1.39 8.48
C HIS A 4 -22.68 -2.01 7.33
N ILE A 5 -21.47 -1.49 7.05
CA ILE A 5 -20.60 -2.00 5.98
C ILE A 5 -20.06 -3.36 6.38
N ARG A 6 -19.45 -3.48 7.57
CA ARG A 6 -18.93 -4.76 8.06
C ARG A 6 -20.01 -5.82 8.13
N ASN A 7 -21.17 -5.50 8.69
CA ASN A 7 -22.29 -6.45 8.77
C ASN A 7 -22.75 -6.92 7.37
N THR A 8 -22.75 -6.02 6.39
CA THR A 8 -23.11 -6.36 5.00
C THR A 8 -22.06 -7.26 4.36
N LEU A 9 -20.77 -7.00 4.58
CA LEU A 9 -19.67 -7.84 4.11
C LEU A 9 -19.74 -9.24 4.72
N THR A 10 -19.90 -9.36 6.04
CA THR A 10 -20.07 -10.64 6.72
C THR A 10 -21.27 -11.43 6.15
N ALA A 11 -22.39 -10.75 5.91
CA ALA A 11 -23.56 -11.38 5.31
C ALA A 11 -23.30 -11.85 3.87
N ALA A 12 -22.58 -11.06 3.07
CA ALA A 12 -22.21 -11.41 1.71
C ALA A 12 -21.26 -12.62 1.66
N VAL A 13 -20.24 -12.67 2.52
CA VAL A 13 -19.31 -13.80 2.65
C VAL A 13 -20.06 -15.07 3.03
N ARG A 14 -20.98 -15.00 4.00
CA ARG A 14 -21.81 -16.15 4.41
C ARG A 14 -22.75 -16.59 3.29
N SER A 15 -23.40 -15.66 2.59
CA SER A 15 -24.25 -15.98 1.43
C SER A 15 -23.47 -16.73 0.35
N MET A 16 -22.24 -16.30 0.06
CA MET A 16 -21.36 -16.99 -0.88
C MET A 16 -21.05 -18.43 -0.44
N ARG A 17 -20.63 -18.61 0.82
CA ARG A 17 -20.19 -19.90 1.37
C ARG A 17 -21.33 -20.89 1.60
N ASP A 18 -22.44 -20.41 2.14
CA ASP A 18 -23.51 -21.26 2.67
C ASP A 18 -24.64 -21.49 1.67
N VAL A 19 -24.80 -20.61 0.66
CA VAL A 19 -25.92 -20.65 -0.29
C VAL A 19 -25.43 -20.75 -1.73
N ILE A 20 -24.61 -19.80 -2.18
CA ILE A 20 -24.28 -19.66 -3.61
C ILE A 20 -23.34 -20.78 -4.06
N ILE A 21 -22.19 -20.96 -3.43
CA ILE A 21 -21.22 -22.02 -3.81
C ILE A 21 -21.87 -23.41 -3.79
N PRO A 22 -22.63 -23.81 -2.75
CA PRO A 22 -23.33 -25.11 -2.75
C PRO A 22 -24.39 -25.26 -3.85
N ALA A 23 -24.95 -24.16 -4.35
CA ALA A 23 -25.96 -24.15 -5.40
C ALA A 23 -25.38 -24.10 -6.83
N VAL A 24 -24.07 -23.87 -6.98
CA VAL A 24 -23.40 -23.94 -8.29
C VAL A 24 -23.40 -25.38 -8.79
N ASP A 25 -23.70 -25.57 -10.08
CA ASP A 25 -23.64 -26.87 -10.73
C ASP A 25 -22.22 -27.45 -10.64
N GLY A 26 -22.08 -28.58 -9.93
CA GLY A 26 -20.79 -29.26 -9.75
C GLY A 26 -20.20 -29.85 -11.04
N SER A 27 -20.99 -29.91 -12.13
CA SER A 27 -20.52 -30.31 -13.46
C SER A 27 -19.91 -29.17 -14.27
N ASP A 28 -19.96 -27.93 -13.78
CA ASP A 28 -19.26 -26.76 -14.33
C ASP A 28 -18.12 -26.32 -13.39
N PRO A 29 -16.89 -26.85 -13.58
CA PRO A 29 -15.74 -26.50 -12.75
C PRO A 29 -15.39 -25.02 -12.80
N LEU A 30 -15.62 -24.36 -13.94
CA LEU A 30 -15.30 -22.95 -14.13
C LEU A 30 -16.23 -22.08 -13.27
N ALA A 31 -17.54 -22.34 -13.31
CA ALA A 31 -18.50 -21.62 -12.47
C ALA A 31 -18.17 -21.77 -10.97
N LEU A 32 -17.80 -22.98 -10.55
CA LEU A 32 -17.43 -23.24 -9.16
C LEU A 32 -16.15 -22.52 -8.74
N GLU A 33 -15.15 -22.48 -9.62
CA GLU A 33 -13.91 -21.73 -9.38
C GLU A 33 -14.17 -20.23 -9.27
N GLN A 34 -14.95 -19.64 -10.20
CA GLN A 34 -15.27 -18.22 -10.15
C GLN A 34 -16.06 -17.86 -8.88
N ALA A 35 -17.01 -18.70 -8.45
CA ALA A 35 -17.73 -18.47 -7.20
C ALA A 35 -16.81 -18.48 -5.96
N LYS A 36 -15.80 -19.37 -5.95
CA LYS A 36 -14.79 -19.42 -4.88
C LYS A 36 -13.90 -18.18 -4.88
N ILE A 37 -13.47 -17.71 -6.05
CA ILE A 37 -12.66 -16.48 -6.18
C ILE A 37 -13.43 -15.28 -5.61
N VAL A 38 -14.70 -15.12 -5.98
CA VAL A 38 -15.54 -14.03 -5.44
C VAL A 38 -15.66 -14.12 -3.92
N ALA A 39 -15.87 -15.32 -3.37
CA ALA A 39 -15.94 -15.52 -1.92
C ALA A 39 -14.61 -15.15 -1.21
N GLN A 40 -13.47 -15.51 -1.82
CA GLN A 40 -12.14 -15.16 -1.31
C GLN A 40 -11.90 -13.64 -1.33
N VAL A 41 -12.30 -12.95 -2.40
CA VAL A 41 -12.19 -11.49 -2.48
C VAL A 41 -13.04 -10.81 -1.41
N LEU A 42 -14.28 -11.24 -1.20
CA LEU A 42 -15.14 -10.66 -0.16
C LEU A 42 -14.58 -10.89 1.25
N ASP A 43 -14.05 -12.09 1.51
CA ASP A 43 -13.41 -12.43 2.79
C ASP A 43 -12.14 -11.60 3.03
N PHE A 44 -11.34 -11.36 1.98
CA PHE A 44 -10.19 -10.46 2.03
C PHE A 44 -10.61 -9.02 2.36
N VAL A 45 -11.63 -8.49 1.67
CA VAL A 45 -12.15 -7.13 1.91
C VAL A 45 -12.68 -7.00 3.33
N GLU A 46 -13.44 -7.99 3.82
CA GLU A 46 -13.93 -8.02 5.21
C GLU A 46 -12.78 -7.95 6.22
N GLN A 47 -11.68 -8.66 5.98
CA GLN A 47 -10.50 -8.67 6.86
C GLN A 47 -9.62 -7.42 6.77
N ARG A 48 -9.84 -6.55 5.79
CA ARG A 48 -8.95 -5.41 5.50
C ARG A 48 -9.63 -4.05 5.56
N ILE A 49 -10.95 -4.00 5.50
CA ILE A 49 -11.71 -2.74 5.39
C ILE A 49 -11.37 -1.72 6.49
N ASP A 50 -11.13 -2.19 7.73
CA ASP A 50 -10.78 -1.31 8.85
C ASP A 50 -9.37 -0.74 8.79
N HIS A 51 -8.49 -1.36 7.99
CA HIS A 51 -7.07 -1.02 7.90
C HIS A 51 -6.74 -0.23 6.63
N VAL A 52 -7.70 0.05 5.75
CA VAL A 52 -7.45 0.74 4.46
C VAL A 52 -6.83 2.11 4.69
N HIS A 53 -7.31 2.85 5.69
CA HIS A 53 -6.75 4.16 6.01
C HIS A 53 -5.31 4.05 6.55
N GLU A 54 -5.04 3.08 7.42
CA GLU A 54 -3.71 2.84 7.98
C GLU A 54 -2.70 2.41 6.91
N HIS A 55 -3.12 1.58 5.97
CA HIS A 55 -2.34 1.18 4.81
C HIS A 55 -1.97 2.37 3.92
N ALA A 56 -2.96 3.20 3.55
CA ALA A 56 -2.71 4.39 2.75
C ALA A 56 -1.74 5.35 3.48
N ARG A 57 -1.93 5.54 4.80
CA ARG A 57 -1.04 6.36 5.61
C ARG A 57 0.38 5.80 5.67
N PHE A 58 0.53 4.49 5.82
CA PHE A 58 1.84 3.86 5.78
C PHE A 58 2.54 4.16 4.45
N GLU A 59 1.88 3.93 3.32
CA GLU A 59 2.47 4.14 1.99
C GLU A 59 2.86 5.61 1.78
N MET A 60 1.98 6.54 2.15
CA MET A 60 2.25 7.97 2.08
C MET A 60 3.49 8.36 2.90
N LEU A 61 3.55 7.94 4.16
CA LEU A 61 4.69 8.24 5.04
C LEU A 61 5.98 7.58 4.56
N HIS A 62 5.90 6.35 4.04
CA HIS A 62 7.03 5.61 3.51
C HIS A 62 7.60 6.31 2.27
N TYR A 63 6.78 6.61 1.27
CA TYR A 63 7.24 7.29 0.07
C TYR A 63 7.66 8.74 0.35
N GLY A 64 7.00 9.45 1.26
CA GLY A 64 7.41 10.80 1.68
C GLY A 64 8.81 10.82 2.30
N ALA A 65 9.12 9.84 3.16
CA ALA A 65 10.45 9.68 3.74
C ALA A 65 11.51 9.36 2.66
N LEU A 66 11.19 8.45 1.73
CA LEU A 66 12.10 8.06 0.65
C LEU A 66 12.37 9.21 -0.33
N VAL A 67 11.33 9.94 -0.76
CA VAL A 67 11.45 11.12 -1.62
C VAL A 67 12.32 12.17 -0.95
N ARG A 68 12.12 12.44 0.35
CA ARG A 68 12.96 13.37 1.12
C ARG A 68 14.42 12.92 1.17
N GLN A 69 14.68 11.62 1.34
CA GLN A 69 16.02 11.06 1.40
C GLN A 69 16.78 11.23 0.07
N ILE A 70 16.11 11.04 -1.07
CA ILE A 70 16.76 11.09 -2.40
C ILE A 70 16.77 12.49 -3.01
N ARG A 71 16.04 13.45 -2.44
CA ARG A 71 15.80 14.79 -3.00
C ARG A 71 17.07 15.49 -3.44
N ASP A 72 18.07 15.58 -2.56
CA ASP A 72 19.29 16.35 -2.84
C ASP A 72 20.13 15.69 -3.94
N ASP A 73 20.18 14.36 -3.97
CA ASP A 73 20.85 13.62 -5.04
C ASP A 73 20.16 13.83 -6.39
N VAL A 74 18.82 13.79 -6.40
CA VAL A 74 18.01 14.04 -7.61
C VAL A 74 18.21 15.46 -8.12
N ALA A 75 18.25 16.46 -7.24
CA ALA A 75 18.44 17.85 -7.63
C ALA A 75 19.78 18.10 -8.34
N VAL A 76 20.81 17.27 -8.11
CA VAL A 76 22.11 17.38 -8.78
C VAL A 76 22.02 17.05 -10.27
N PHE A 77 21.30 15.98 -10.64
CA PHE A 77 21.24 15.50 -12.02
C PHE A 77 19.94 15.85 -12.76
N SER A 78 18.88 16.18 -12.02
CA SER A 78 17.60 16.63 -12.59
C SER A 78 17.01 17.77 -11.74
N PRO A 79 17.45 19.02 -11.96
CA PRO A 79 16.93 20.17 -11.21
C PRO A 79 15.43 20.42 -11.41
N ALA A 80 14.86 19.99 -12.54
CA ALA A 80 13.41 20.07 -12.78
C ALA A 80 12.65 19.11 -11.87
N LEU A 81 13.05 17.84 -11.84
CA LEU A 81 12.46 16.84 -10.96
C LEU A 81 12.69 17.18 -9.48
N GLY A 82 13.84 17.77 -9.13
CA GLY A 82 14.10 18.27 -7.79
C GLY A 82 13.09 19.32 -7.33
N ARG A 83 12.63 20.21 -8.22
CA ARG A 83 11.58 21.19 -7.90
C ARG A 83 10.19 20.55 -7.79
N GLU A 84 9.90 19.55 -8.62
CA GLU A 84 8.65 18.78 -8.51
C GLU A 84 8.60 18.05 -7.15
N ILE A 85 9.73 17.47 -6.73
CA ILE A 85 9.88 16.87 -5.40
C ILE A 85 9.65 17.91 -4.29
N ASP A 86 10.24 19.10 -4.39
CA ASP A 86 10.05 20.14 -3.38
C ASP A 86 8.56 20.53 -3.23
N GLN A 87 7.85 20.70 -4.35
CA GLN A 87 6.42 21.01 -4.36
C GLN A 87 5.58 19.90 -3.76
N GLU A 88 5.87 18.65 -4.09
CA GLU A 88 5.13 17.51 -3.54
C GLU A 88 5.41 17.33 -2.04
N LEU A 89 6.64 17.56 -1.59
CA LEU A 89 6.96 17.49 -0.17
C LEU A 89 6.24 18.58 0.65
N GLU A 90 5.92 19.73 0.04
CA GLU A 90 5.05 20.74 0.66
C GLU A 90 3.61 20.20 0.80
N SER A 91 3.03 19.63 -0.26
CA SER A 91 1.71 18.96 -0.23
C SER A 91 1.64 17.86 0.83
N PHE A 92 2.64 16.98 0.85
CA PHE A 92 2.77 15.90 1.81
C PHE A 92 2.69 16.39 3.26
N VAL A 93 3.38 17.49 3.58
CA VAL A 93 3.34 18.06 4.94
C VAL A 93 1.93 18.54 5.28
N GLU A 94 1.22 19.18 4.35
CA GLU A 94 -0.17 19.62 4.54
C GLU A 94 -1.10 18.43 4.82
N VAL A 95 -0.99 17.34 4.05
CA VAL A 95 -1.81 16.13 4.24
C VAL A 95 -1.49 15.42 5.55
N VAL A 96 -0.21 15.34 5.93
CA VAL A 96 0.22 14.67 7.18
C VAL A 96 -0.34 15.36 8.43
N VAL A 97 -0.41 16.69 8.43
CA VAL A 97 -0.86 17.46 9.59
C VAL A 97 -2.37 17.69 9.62
N ASP A 98 -3.07 17.45 8.50
CA ASP A 98 -4.52 17.61 8.42
C ASP A 98 -5.25 16.46 9.16
N PRO A 99 -5.91 16.73 10.30
CA PRO A 99 -6.67 15.71 11.02
C PRO A 99 -7.95 15.29 10.29
N GLN A 100 -8.34 15.97 9.21
CA GLN A 100 -9.51 15.68 8.39
C GLN A 100 -9.15 15.00 7.05
N ALA A 101 -7.87 14.76 6.78
CA ALA A 101 -7.44 14.06 5.59
C ALA A 101 -8.11 12.67 5.52
N ASN A 102 -8.93 12.48 4.49
CA ASN A 102 -9.63 11.23 4.28
C ASN A 102 -8.72 10.20 3.57
N THR A 103 -9.16 8.95 3.51
CA THR A 103 -8.38 7.85 2.92
C THR A 103 -8.04 8.08 1.44
N GLU A 104 -8.92 8.70 0.67
CA GLU A 104 -8.69 8.97 -0.76
C GLU A 104 -7.58 9.99 -0.94
N THR A 105 -7.64 11.12 -0.22
CA THR A 105 -6.59 12.14 -0.22
C THR A 105 -5.23 11.57 0.18
N VAL A 106 -5.18 10.76 1.23
CA VAL A 106 -3.93 10.12 1.69
C VAL A 106 -3.39 9.14 0.63
N ALA A 107 -4.27 8.38 -0.04
CA ALA A 107 -3.87 7.43 -1.07
C ALA A 107 -3.39 8.13 -2.36
N GLU A 108 -4.02 9.24 -2.75
CA GLU A 108 -3.58 10.06 -3.88
C GLU A 108 -2.19 10.65 -3.64
N GLU A 109 -1.92 11.17 -2.45
CA GLU A 109 -0.61 11.67 -2.03
C GLU A 109 0.45 10.56 -2.03
N ALA A 110 0.12 9.37 -1.47
CA ALA A 110 1.01 8.21 -1.54
C ALA A 110 1.36 7.82 -2.98
N MET A 111 0.36 7.84 -3.87
CA MET A 111 0.55 7.52 -5.28
C MET A 111 1.46 8.56 -5.96
N ALA A 112 1.24 9.85 -5.74
CA ALA A 112 2.06 10.91 -6.31
C ALA A 112 3.53 10.82 -5.87
N LEU A 113 3.78 10.62 -4.57
CA LEU A 113 5.12 10.39 -4.03
C LEU A 113 5.78 9.13 -4.64
N SER A 114 5.04 8.03 -4.80
CA SER A 114 5.56 6.80 -5.43
C SER A 114 5.98 7.01 -6.89
N GLN A 115 5.26 7.87 -7.62
CA GLN A 115 5.57 8.22 -9.00
C GLN A 115 6.86 9.03 -9.08
N LEU A 116 7.10 9.94 -8.12
CA LEU A 116 8.35 10.69 -8.01
C LEU A 116 9.55 9.81 -7.68
N VAL A 117 9.41 8.81 -6.79
CA VAL A 117 10.46 7.80 -6.56
C VAL A 117 10.78 7.08 -7.87
N SER A 118 9.76 6.62 -8.58
CA SER A 118 9.93 5.92 -9.86
C SER A 118 10.57 6.80 -10.94
N ALA A 119 10.20 8.07 -11.00
CA ALA A 119 10.81 9.05 -11.91
C ALA A 119 12.27 9.31 -11.55
N SER A 120 12.59 9.40 -10.26
CA SER A 120 13.93 9.62 -9.74
C SER A 120 14.88 8.47 -10.12
N VAL A 121 14.44 7.22 -9.95
CA VAL A 121 15.21 6.03 -10.36
C VAL A 121 15.43 5.98 -11.87
N ARG A 122 14.45 6.39 -12.69
CA ARG A 122 14.64 6.47 -14.15
C ARG A 122 15.62 7.58 -14.53
N ALA A 123 15.50 8.75 -13.90
CA ALA A 123 16.35 9.90 -14.16
C ALA A 123 17.79 9.70 -13.68
N SER A 124 18.03 8.80 -12.72
CA SER A 124 19.35 8.53 -12.17
C SER A 124 20.22 7.61 -13.03
N GLN A 125 19.69 7.05 -14.12
CA GLN A 125 20.42 6.10 -14.97
C GLN A 125 21.62 6.78 -15.65
N GLY A 126 22.82 6.24 -15.39
CA GLY A 126 24.07 6.78 -15.93
C GLY A 126 24.64 7.97 -15.16
N GLU A 127 23.95 8.42 -14.10
CA GLU A 127 24.38 9.54 -13.28
C GLU A 127 25.27 9.07 -12.12
N ALA A 128 26.32 9.84 -11.82
CA ALA A 128 27.26 9.50 -10.75
C ALA A 128 26.59 9.44 -9.36
N SER A 129 25.58 10.27 -9.14
CA SER A 129 24.77 10.25 -7.91
C SER A 129 23.67 9.18 -7.93
N GLY A 130 23.45 8.50 -9.06
CA GLY A 130 22.33 7.58 -9.20
C GLY A 130 22.44 6.32 -8.35
N ILE A 131 23.67 5.87 -8.06
CA ILE A 131 23.92 4.76 -7.13
C ILE A 131 23.35 5.07 -5.74
N ARG A 132 23.40 6.32 -5.26
CA ARG A 132 22.85 6.68 -3.95
C ARG A 132 21.33 6.64 -3.94
N VAL A 133 20.69 7.04 -5.04
CA VAL A 133 19.24 6.91 -5.22
C VAL A 133 18.82 5.44 -5.22
N GLU A 134 19.52 4.58 -5.96
CA GLU A 134 19.25 3.14 -5.99
C GLU A 134 19.43 2.48 -4.62
N LEU A 135 20.51 2.80 -3.90
CA LEU A 135 20.74 2.29 -2.54
C LEU A 135 19.66 2.74 -1.56
N ALA A 136 19.23 4.00 -1.62
CA ALA A 136 18.14 4.49 -0.79
C ALA A 136 16.83 3.72 -1.02
N VAL A 137 16.50 3.41 -2.28
CA VAL A 137 15.33 2.60 -2.63
C VAL A 137 15.46 1.17 -2.10
N LEU A 138 16.63 0.55 -2.25
CA LEU A 138 16.88 -0.80 -1.74
C LEU A 138 16.80 -0.87 -0.22
N ASP A 139 17.35 0.12 0.47
CA ASP A 139 17.31 0.21 1.94
C ASP A 139 15.86 0.38 2.45
N ALA A 140 15.03 1.16 1.73
CA ALA A 140 13.63 1.34 2.05
C ALA A 140 12.75 0.12 1.69
N ALA A 141 13.14 -0.68 0.69
CA ALA A 141 12.29 -1.73 0.13
C ALA A 141 11.82 -2.78 1.15
N LYS A 142 12.64 -3.09 2.16
CA LYS A 142 12.30 -4.11 3.15
C LYS A 142 11.00 -3.79 3.89
N GLU A 143 10.85 -2.55 4.34
CA GLU A 143 9.69 -2.14 5.15
C GLU A 143 8.40 -2.19 4.32
N LEU A 144 8.46 -1.69 3.08
CA LEU A 144 7.35 -1.75 2.15
C LEU A 144 6.97 -3.22 1.84
N LEU A 145 7.95 -4.07 1.57
CA LEU A 145 7.71 -5.49 1.27
C LEU A 145 7.10 -6.23 2.47
N ASP A 146 7.59 -5.97 3.67
CA ASP A 146 7.05 -6.59 4.89
C ASP A 146 5.58 -6.16 5.11
N MET A 147 5.25 -4.89 4.88
CA MET A 147 3.88 -4.38 4.93
C MET A 147 2.99 -5.00 3.86
N GLN A 148 3.42 -5.01 2.59
CA GLN A 148 2.65 -5.59 1.49
C GLN A 148 2.39 -7.09 1.70
N ARG A 149 3.38 -7.83 2.20
CA ARG A 149 3.22 -9.25 2.56
C ARG A 149 2.21 -9.45 3.68
N ALA A 150 2.25 -8.63 4.72
CA ALA A 150 1.27 -8.68 5.81
C ALA A 150 -0.16 -8.32 5.33
N TRP A 151 -0.26 -7.31 4.45
CA TRP A 151 -1.53 -6.89 3.85
C TRP A 151 -2.17 -8.03 3.05
N PHE A 152 -1.42 -8.67 2.16
CA PHE A 152 -1.92 -9.73 1.29
C PHE A 152 -1.91 -11.13 1.89
N LEU A 153 -1.44 -11.30 3.14
CA LEU A 153 -1.34 -12.60 3.82
C LEU A 153 -2.62 -13.47 3.76
N PRO A 154 -3.86 -12.94 3.90
CA PRO A 154 -5.08 -13.75 3.86
C PRO A 154 -5.35 -14.41 2.51
N GLN A 155 -4.72 -13.93 1.44
CA GLN A 155 -4.87 -14.52 0.10
C GLN A 155 -4.09 -15.83 -0.05
N GLY A 156 -3.19 -16.15 0.88
CA GLY A 156 -2.52 -17.45 0.94
C GLY A 156 -1.41 -17.65 -0.10
N TRP A 157 -0.87 -16.57 -0.68
CA TRP A 157 0.24 -16.64 -1.64
C TRP A 157 1.62 -16.73 -0.98
N GLU A 158 1.69 -16.43 0.31
CA GLU A 158 2.94 -16.47 1.05
C GLU A 158 3.44 -17.90 1.25
N THR A 159 4.70 -18.16 0.89
CA THR A 159 5.29 -19.51 0.97
C THR A 159 5.56 -19.90 2.42
N ASP A 160 5.99 -18.95 3.25
CA ASP A 160 6.17 -19.14 4.69
C ASP A 160 5.43 -18.03 5.46
N PRO A 161 4.14 -18.24 5.79
CA PRO A 161 3.35 -17.27 6.55
C PRO A 161 3.91 -16.96 7.94
N SER A 162 4.75 -17.85 8.50
CA SER A 162 5.25 -17.69 9.87
C SER A 162 6.32 -16.60 10.01
N VAL A 163 6.94 -16.18 8.90
CA VAL A 163 7.97 -15.13 8.89
C VAL A 163 7.41 -13.75 8.54
N VAL A 164 6.12 -13.67 8.19
CA VAL A 164 5.46 -12.39 7.88
C VAL A 164 5.06 -11.72 9.20
N PRO A 165 5.41 -10.44 9.40
CA PRO A 165 5.00 -9.74 10.62
C PRO A 165 3.47 -9.64 10.70
N PRO A 166 2.90 -9.61 11.93
CA PRO A 166 1.50 -9.24 12.12
C PRO A 166 1.19 -7.88 11.48
N LEU A 167 -0.01 -7.69 10.95
CA LEU A 167 -0.39 -6.48 10.20
C LEU A 167 -0.15 -5.20 11.01
N ASP A 168 -0.59 -5.16 12.27
CA ASP A 168 -0.38 -3.99 13.15
C ASP A 168 1.12 -3.69 13.37
N ALA A 169 1.95 -4.73 13.45
CA ALA A 169 3.39 -4.57 13.59
C ALA A 169 4.04 -4.11 12.28
N ALA A 170 3.49 -4.50 11.13
CA ALA A 170 3.94 -4.06 9.82
C ALA A 170 3.58 -2.58 9.55
N PHE A 171 2.49 -2.08 10.14
CA PHE A 171 2.19 -0.65 10.16
C PHE A 171 3.07 0.15 11.13
N ALA A 172 3.61 -0.49 12.17
CA ALA A 172 4.36 0.17 13.24
C ALA A 172 5.78 0.66 12.85
N VAL A 173 6.07 0.82 11.56
CA VAL A 173 7.39 1.22 11.05
C VAL A 173 7.74 2.67 11.45
N ARG A 174 9.06 2.87 11.64
CA ARG A 174 9.83 4.03 12.15
C ARG A 174 9.68 5.35 11.38
N SER A 175 8.62 5.54 10.60
CA SER A 175 8.28 6.82 9.97
C SER A 175 7.63 7.77 10.99
N GLN A 176 8.31 8.01 12.13
CA GLN A 176 8.01 9.23 12.87
C GLN A 176 8.47 10.38 11.97
N PRO A 177 7.58 11.28 11.54
CA PRO A 177 8.02 12.50 10.89
C PRO A 177 8.92 13.23 11.88
N GLN A 178 10.22 13.27 11.59
CA GLN A 178 11.04 14.39 12.03
C GLN A 178 10.55 15.56 11.18
N PHE A 179 9.60 16.30 11.75
CA PHE A 179 9.24 17.64 11.30
C PHE A 179 10.39 18.60 11.63
#